data_AF-I1D7A9-F1
#
_entry.id   AF-I1D7A9-F1
#
_cell.length_a   1.000
_cell.length_b   1.000
_cell.length_c   1.000
_cell.angle_alpha   90.00
_cell.angle_beta   90.00
_cell.angle_gamma   90.00
#
_symmetry.space_group_name_H-M   'P 1'
#
loop_
_entity.id
_entity.type
_entity.pdbx_description
1 polymer ?
#
loop_
_entity_poly.entity_id
_entity_poly.type
_entity_poly.pdbx_seq_one_letter_code
_entity_poly.pdbx_strand_id
1 'polypeptide(L)'
;MSKKRTVALGAGVLSALVAGGVAFAPAAGATPEDSAYALSADGLVNIIKVPHVVGEGKNHLVHTDLPSGAERILHAGVFNSAVDEGYAKASTTDVELGVPGLPVISVGLVTAECEDLSGSTSVADLKIGGQQISLDGIGPNTELIPEPLQGLARITLNKQTDNGDGSLTVSALSLDLLDGTQTVNLSTATCTAKPEAPEPTEPAEPQEPNEPAAPPAEDDGDDEVGDLPGATPDEDGKAPVPVPQPGHLDVTG
;
A
#
# COMPACT_ATOMS: atom_id res chain seq x y z
N MET A 1 36.71 -17.30 -42.47
CA MET A 1 37.08 -16.47 -43.63
C MET A 1 35.84 -15.77 -44.16
N SER A 2 35.98 -14.49 -44.52
CA SER A 2 35.00 -13.62 -45.23
C SER A 2 33.72 -13.24 -44.46
N LYS A 3 33.23 -11.99 -44.43
CA LYS A 3 33.70 -10.70 -44.99
C LYS A 3 32.91 -9.59 -44.26
N LYS A 4 33.59 -8.46 -44.00
CA LYS A 4 33.06 -7.19 -43.47
C LYS A 4 32.12 -6.48 -44.48
N ARG A 5 31.21 -5.61 -43.98
CA ARG A 5 30.94 -4.19 -44.35
C ARG A 5 29.62 -3.71 -43.69
N THR A 6 29.50 -2.66 -42.88
CA THR A 6 29.78 -1.19 -43.01
C THR A 6 28.52 -0.38 -43.41
N VAL A 7 28.00 0.39 -42.42
CA VAL A 7 27.46 1.78 -42.44
C VAL A 7 26.12 2.12 -43.14
N ALA A 8 25.24 2.82 -42.39
CA ALA A 8 24.61 4.08 -42.84
C ALA A 8 24.08 4.90 -41.64
N LEU A 9 24.70 6.05 -41.41
CA LEU A 9 24.16 7.18 -40.64
C LEU A 9 22.94 7.76 -41.38
N GLY A 10 21.85 7.98 -40.66
CA GLY A 10 20.69 8.73 -41.15
C GLY A 10 20.37 9.88 -40.20
N ALA A 11 21.01 11.02 -40.42
CA ALA A 11 20.56 12.31 -39.86
C ALA A 11 19.40 12.81 -40.74
N GLY A 12 18.18 12.77 -40.20
CA GLY A 12 16.99 13.33 -40.83
C GLY A 12 16.44 14.47 -39.99
N VAL A 13 16.90 15.69 -40.27
CA VAL A 13 16.27 16.93 -39.82
C VAL A 13 15.08 17.20 -40.74
N LEU A 14 13.87 17.16 -40.20
CA LEU A 14 12.70 17.79 -40.82
C LEU A 14 11.92 18.53 -39.73
N SER A 15 12.20 19.83 -39.66
CA SER A 15 11.40 20.83 -38.97
C SER A 15 10.05 20.99 -39.68
N ALA A 16 8.96 20.72 -38.96
CA ALA A 16 7.64 21.27 -39.27
C ALA A 16 7.10 21.96 -38.01
N LEU A 17 7.36 23.27 -37.92
CA LEU A 17 6.74 24.18 -36.96
C LEU A 17 5.26 24.31 -37.32
N VAL A 18 4.42 23.47 -36.72
CA VAL A 18 2.97 23.65 -36.72
C VAL A 18 2.63 24.58 -35.55
N ALA A 19 2.45 25.87 -35.85
CA ALA A 19 1.83 26.84 -34.96
C ALA A 19 0.32 26.54 -34.88
N GLY A 20 -0.04 25.48 -34.16
CA GLY A 20 -1.40 25.14 -33.78
C GLY A 20 -1.38 24.80 -32.30
N GLY A 21 -1.93 25.67 -31.47
CA GLY A 21 -1.97 25.49 -30.01
C GLY A 21 -2.76 24.24 -29.65
N VAL A 22 -2.07 23.12 -29.50
CA VAL A 22 -2.59 21.96 -28.79
C VAL A 22 -2.48 22.31 -27.32
N ALA A 23 -3.60 22.73 -26.73
CA ALA A 23 -3.73 22.75 -25.29
C ALA A 23 -3.63 21.29 -24.82
N PHE A 24 -2.45 20.88 -24.37
CA PHE A 24 -2.30 19.67 -23.59
C PHE A 24 -3.03 19.94 -22.28
N ALA A 25 -4.32 19.57 -22.22
CA ALA A 25 -4.94 19.36 -20.93
C ALA A 25 -4.05 18.35 -20.18
N PRO A 26 -3.70 18.60 -18.90
CA PRO A 26 -3.02 17.58 -18.12
C PRO A 26 -3.88 16.32 -18.23
N ALA A 27 -3.31 15.25 -18.76
CA ALA A 27 -3.93 13.95 -18.63
C ALA A 27 -4.07 13.76 -17.12
N ALA A 28 -5.31 13.70 -16.64
CA ALA A 28 -5.61 13.30 -15.28
C ALA A 28 -5.17 11.84 -15.17
N GLY A 29 -3.88 11.63 -14.90
CA GLY A 29 -3.37 10.34 -14.49
C GLY A 29 -4.08 10.01 -13.18
N ALA A 30 -4.69 8.82 -13.13
CA ALA A 30 -5.17 8.30 -11.87
C ALA A 30 -3.99 8.32 -10.89
N THR A 31 -4.18 8.94 -9.73
CA THR A 31 -3.20 8.83 -8.65
C THR A 31 -3.05 7.35 -8.31
N PRO A 32 -1.83 6.84 -8.12
CA PRO A 32 -1.65 5.47 -7.67
C PRO A 32 -2.39 5.27 -6.35
N GLU A 33 -3.05 4.13 -6.20
CA GLU A 33 -3.81 3.79 -5.00
C GLU A 33 -3.25 2.51 -4.39
N ASP A 34 -3.23 2.46 -3.07
CA ASP A 34 -2.90 1.25 -2.34
C ASP A 34 -3.95 0.16 -2.64
N SER A 35 -3.51 -1.08 -2.83
CA SER A 35 -4.41 -2.19 -3.14
C SER A 35 -3.86 -3.54 -2.68
N ALA A 36 -4.74 -4.50 -2.42
CA ALA A 36 -4.35 -5.85 -2.03
C ALA A 36 -5.30 -6.89 -2.62
N TYR A 37 -4.74 -8.03 -3.03
CA TYR A 37 -5.51 -9.21 -3.41
C TYR A 37 -4.80 -10.51 -3.08
N ALA A 38 -5.57 -11.55 -2.75
CA ALA A 38 -4.98 -12.81 -2.29
C ALA A 38 -4.72 -13.83 -3.41
N LEU A 39 -5.48 -13.76 -4.51
CA LEU A 39 -5.32 -14.63 -5.66
C LEU A 39 -5.63 -13.87 -6.95
N SER A 40 -4.78 -14.02 -7.95
CA SER A 40 -5.10 -13.74 -9.35
C SER A 40 -4.42 -14.75 -10.26
N ALA A 41 -4.94 -14.90 -11.47
CA ALA A 41 -4.31 -15.70 -12.50
C ALA A 41 -4.61 -15.14 -13.88
N ASP A 42 -3.62 -15.19 -14.77
CA ASP A 42 -3.68 -14.66 -16.12
C ASP A 42 -3.10 -15.68 -17.10
N GLY A 43 -3.69 -15.80 -18.29
CA GLY A 43 -3.28 -16.78 -19.30
C GLY A 43 -4.46 -17.60 -19.82
N LEU A 44 -4.29 -18.92 -19.86
CA LEU A 44 -5.32 -19.88 -20.29
C LEU A 44 -6.56 -19.85 -19.40
N VAL A 45 -6.37 -19.69 -18.10
CA VAL A 45 -7.42 -19.48 -17.10
C VAL A 45 -7.20 -18.10 -16.49
N ASN A 46 -8.22 -17.26 -16.63
CA ASN A 46 -8.23 -15.96 -15.97
C ASN A 46 -8.99 -16.07 -14.64
N ILE A 47 -8.32 -15.72 -13.55
CA ILE A 47 -8.93 -15.54 -12.24
C ILE A 47 -8.79 -14.07 -11.91
N ILE A 48 -9.93 -13.38 -11.87
CA ILE A 48 -10.00 -12.01 -11.40
C ILE A 48 -9.43 -11.92 -9.97
N LYS A 49 -8.86 -10.77 -9.62
CA LYS A 49 -8.30 -10.52 -8.28
C LYS A 49 -9.34 -10.79 -7.20
N VAL A 50 -9.07 -11.75 -6.30
CA VAL A 50 -10.00 -12.13 -5.22
C VAL A 50 -9.29 -12.47 -3.90
N PRO A 51 -9.87 -12.06 -2.76
CA PRO A 51 -10.65 -10.84 -2.60
C PRO A 51 -9.78 -9.63 -2.95
N HIS A 52 -10.35 -8.59 -3.56
CA HIS A 52 -9.62 -7.39 -3.96
C HIS A 52 -10.10 -6.17 -3.15
N VAL A 53 -9.14 -5.38 -2.67
CA VAL A 53 -9.35 -4.13 -1.95
C VAL A 53 -8.51 -3.05 -2.63
N VAL A 54 -9.09 -1.87 -2.81
CA VAL A 54 -8.43 -0.66 -3.33
C VAL A 54 -8.80 0.49 -2.38
N GLY A 55 -7.82 1.30 -2.00
CA GLY A 55 -7.96 2.27 -0.93
C GLY A 55 -8.18 1.59 0.43
N GLU A 56 -8.46 2.39 1.46
CA GLU A 56 -8.61 1.88 2.82
C GLU A 56 -9.73 0.83 2.94
N GLY A 57 -9.41 -0.33 3.51
CA GLY A 57 -10.42 -1.38 3.68
C GLY A 57 -9.85 -2.76 3.99
N LYS A 58 -10.76 -3.67 4.31
CA LYS A 58 -10.45 -5.08 4.61
C LYS A 58 -11.48 -5.97 3.95
N ASN A 59 -11.02 -7.09 3.39
CA ASN A 59 -11.89 -8.09 2.82
C ASN A 59 -11.30 -9.49 3.07
N HIS A 60 -12.17 -10.47 3.19
CA HIS A 60 -11.79 -11.86 3.41
C HIS A 60 -12.70 -12.78 2.62
N LEU A 61 -12.14 -13.89 2.16
CA LEU A 61 -12.89 -14.95 1.50
C LEU A 61 -12.50 -16.26 2.16
N VAL A 62 -13.53 -17.02 2.57
CA VAL A 62 -13.32 -18.35 3.12
C VAL A 62 -13.50 -19.34 1.99
N HIS A 63 -12.42 -20.04 1.72
CA HIS A 63 -12.30 -21.21 0.86
C HIS A 63 -12.58 -20.96 -0.62
N THR A 64 -11.76 -21.53 -1.49
CA THR A 64 -12.01 -21.56 -2.92
C THR A 64 -11.41 -22.81 -3.54
N ASP A 65 -12.24 -23.55 -4.29
CA ASP A 65 -11.81 -24.65 -5.16
C ASP A 65 -12.04 -24.24 -6.62
N LEU A 66 -11.01 -24.36 -7.48
CA LEU A 66 -11.10 -24.03 -8.90
C LEU A 66 -10.52 -25.16 -9.77
N PRO A 67 -11.32 -25.76 -10.67
CA PRO A 67 -12.77 -25.78 -10.65
C PRO A 67 -13.30 -26.46 -9.38
N SER A 68 -14.57 -26.27 -9.06
CA SER A 68 -15.18 -26.96 -7.91
C SER A 68 -15.30 -28.47 -8.17
N GLY A 69 -15.11 -29.28 -7.12
CA GLY A 69 -15.25 -30.74 -7.17
C GLY A 69 -13.95 -31.52 -7.00
N ALA A 70 -13.94 -32.77 -7.49
CA ALA A 70 -12.82 -33.70 -7.31
C ALA A 70 -11.62 -33.42 -8.23
N GLU A 71 -11.86 -32.79 -9.39
CA GLU A 71 -10.85 -32.43 -10.40
C GLU A 71 -10.35 -30.99 -10.20
N ARG A 72 -10.31 -30.52 -8.94
CA ARG A 72 -9.86 -29.17 -8.62
C ARG A 72 -8.37 -29.03 -8.93
N ILE A 73 -8.02 -27.91 -9.55
CA ILE A 73 -6.64 -27.55 -9.88
C ILE A 73 -6.06 -26.67 -8.78
N LEU A 74 -6.88 -25.80 -8.19
CA LEU A 74 -6.51 -24.96 -7.08
C LEU A 74 -7.47 -25.20 -5.90
N HIS A 75 -6.89 -25.34 -4.73
CA HIS A 75 -7.56 -25.24 -3.44
C HIS A 75 -6.86 -24.14 -2.63
N ALA A 76 -7.63 -23.37 -1.88
CA ALA A 76 -7.11 -22.39 -0.94
C ALA A 76 -8.13 -22.20 0.19
N GLY A 77 -7.67 -22.18 1.44
CA GLY A 77 -8.51 -22.22 2.63
C GLY A 77 -9.04 -20.86 3.06
N VAL A 78 -8.16 -19.89 3.34
CA VAL A 78 -8.60 -18.54 3.77
C VAL A 78 -7.78 -17.50 3.03
N PHE A 79 -8.47 -16.50 2.52
CA PHE A 79 -7.87 -15.32 1.90
C PHE A 79 -8.18 -14.08 2.73
N ASN A 80 -7.17 -13.24 2.95
CA ASN A 80 -7.34 -11.93 3.56
C ASN A 80 -6.62 -10.87 2.72
N SER A 81 -7.26 -9.73 2.57
CA SER A 81 -6.70 -8.53 1.94
C SER A 81 -7.02 -7.34 2.85
N ALA A 82 -6.02 -6.53 3.16
CA ALA A 82 -6.15 -5.33 3.97
C ALA A 82 -5.29 -4.22 3.37
N VAL A 83 -5.82 -3.01 3.38
CA VAL A 83 -5.18 -1.83 2.84
C VAL A 83 -5.46 -0.68 3.80
N ASP A 84 -4.44 0.09 4.11
CA ASP A 84 -4.46 1.35 4.83
C ASP A 84 -3.54 2.33 4.08
N GLU A 85 -3.51 3.60 4.46
CA GLU A 85 -2.68 4.61 3.76
C GLU A 85 -1.17 4.28 3.80
N GLY A 86 -0.58 4.08 2.61
CA GLY A 86 0.82 3.68 2.44
C GLY A 86 1.10 2.23 2.86
N TYR A 87 0.07 1.43 3.12
CA TYR A 87 0.19 0.07 3.62
C TYR A 87 -0.77 -0.89 2.91
N ALA A 88 -0.27 -2.04 2.49
CA ALA A 88 -1.08 -3.12 1.96
C ALA A 88 -0.59 -4.47 2.44
N LYS A 89 -1.54 -5.37 2.72
CA LYS A 89 -1.27 -6.73 3.14
C LYS A 89 -2.24 -7.71 2.49
N ALA A 90 -1.70 -8.81 2.00
CA ALA A 90 -2.47 -9.94 1.53
C ALA A 90 -1.93 -11.23 2.15
N SER A 91 -2.82 -12.16 2.48
CA SER A 91 -2.43 -13.49 2.97
C SER A 91 -3.38 -14.57 2.48
N THR A 92 -2.82 -15.76 2.29
CA THR A 92 -3.55 -16.95 1.88
C THR A 92 -3.09 -18.15 2.70
N THR A 93 -4.02 -18.96 3.19
CA THR A 93 -3.73 -20.24 3.89
C THR A 93 -4.17 -21.44 3.09
N ASP A 94 -3.55 -22.59 3.38
CA ASP A 94 -3.93 -23.91 2.89
C ASP A 94 -4.05 -23.97 1.36
N VAL A 95 -3.02 -23.47 0.67
CA VAL A 95 -2.97 -23.48 -0.79
C VAL A 95 -2.50 -24.84 -1.28
N GLU A 96 -3.22 -25.41 -2.23
CA GLU A 96 -2.78 -26.58 -3.00
C GLU A 96 -3.06 -26.33 -4.48
N LEU A 97 -2.03 -26.45 -5.31
CA LEU A 97 -2.11 -26.34 -6.75
C LEU A 97 -1.70 -27.67 -7.40
N GLY A 98 -2.67 -28.36 -7.99
CA GLY A 98 -2.53 -29.62 -8.70
C GLY A 98 -2.80 -29.46 -10.19
N VAL A 99 -1.86 -28.89 -10.93
CA VAL A 99 -1.95 -28.80 -12.40
C VAL A 99 -1.64 -30.18 -13.01
N PRO A 100 -2.47 -30.72 -13.91
CA PRO A 100 -2.20 -32.00 -14.56
C PRO A 100 -0.82 -32.04 -15.22
N GLY A 101 -0.03 -33.07 -14.92
CA GLY A 101 1.32 -33.25 -15.45
C GLY A 101 2.41 -32.52 -14.66
N LEU A 102 2.06 -31.72 -13.65
CA LEU A 102 3.00 -31.10 -12.71
C LEU A 102 2.93 -31.78 -11.34
N PRO A 103 4.03 -31.76 -10.57
CA PRO A 103 3.97 -32.10 -9.16
C PRO A 103 3.07 -31.10 -8.42
N VAL A 104 2.31 -31.59 -7.44
CA VAL A 104 1.47 -30.74 -6.59
C VAL A 104 2.33 -29.76 -5.81
N ILE A 105 1.95 -28.49 -5.83
CA ILE A 105 2.56 -27.44 -5.02
C ILE A 105 1.60 -27.14 -3.87
N SER A 106 2.07 -27.25 -2.63
CA SER A 106 1.26 -26.95 -1.45
C SER A 106 1.95 -25.91 -0.59
N VAL A 107 1.19 -25.00 0.02
CA VAL A 107 1.72 -23.97 0.91
C VAL A 107 0.75 -23.76 2.06
N GLY A 108 1.25 -23.82 3.30
CA GLY A 108 0.40 -23.67 4.48
C GLY A 108 -0.02 -22.22 4.72
N LEU A 109 0.91 -21.28 4.58
CA LEU A 109 0.64 -19.85 4.70
C LEU A 109 1.55 -19.07 3.76
N VAL A 110 0.97 -18.10 3.06
CA VAL A 110 1.68 -17.11 2.27
C VAL A 110 1.20 -15.74 2.71
N THR A 111 2.11 -14.79 2.86
CA THR A 111 1.78 -13.40 3.21
C THR A 111 2.69 -12.45 2.45
N ALA A 112 2.10 -11.42 1.85
CA ALA A 112 2.82 -10.25 1.35
C ALA A 112 2.42 -9.02 2.15
N GLU A 113 3.41 -8.20 2.46
CA GLU A 113 3.26 -6.90 3.09
C GLU A 113 4.03 -5.88 2.28
N CYS A 114 3.41 -4.73 2.08
CA CYS A 114 4.01 -3.57 1.44
C CYS A 114 3.73 -2.39 2.35
N GLU A 115 4.77 -1.72 2.84
CA GLU A 115 4.67 -0.54 3.70
C GLU A 115 5.65 0.51 3.20
N ASP A 116 5.15 1.69 2.85
CA ASP A 116 5.96 2.84 2.45
C ASP A 116 7.04 2.49 1.40
N LEU A 117 6.59 1.86 0.31
CA LEU A 117 7.46 1.36 -0.78
C LEU A 117 8.51 0.31 -0.36
N SER A 118 8.30 -0.36 0.78
CA SER A 118 9.12 -1.47 1.25
C SER A 118 8.30 -2.76 1.25
N GLY A 119 8.77 -3.75 0.48
CA GLY A 119 8.09 -5.03 0.33
C GLY A 119 8.73 -6.15 1.14
N SER A 120 7.91 -6.94 1.81
CA SER A 120 8.34 -8.15 2.52
C SER A 120 7.32 -9.28 2.37
N THR A 121 7.80 -10.52 2.50
CA THR A 121 6.94 -11.69 2.36
C THR A 121 7.33 -12.80 3.32
N SER A 122 6.35 -13.63 3.67
CA SER A 122 6.52 -14.82 4.50
C SER A 122 5.84 -16.00 3.82
N VAL A 123 6.52 -17.13 3.80
CA VAL A 123 6.04 -18.37 3.20
C VAL A 123 6.34 -19.51 4.17
N ALA A 124 5.30 -20.22 4.60
CA ALA A 124 5.40 -21.35 5.51
C ALA A 124 4.90 -22.64 4.84
N ASP A 125 5.56 -23.76 5.17
CA ASP A 125 5.17 -25.10 4.75
C ASP A 125 5.09 -25.30 3.23
N LEU A 126 5.99 -24.64 2.46
CA LEU A 126 6.09 -24.85 1.02
C LEU A 126 6.55 -26.28 0.70
N LYS A 127 5.71 -27.03 -0.02
CA LYS A 127 5.98 -28.38 -0.49
C LYS A 127 5.79 -28.48 -1.99
N ILE A 128 6.65 -29.24 -2.65
CA ILE A 128 6.58 -29.48 -4.10
C ILE A 128 6.74 -30.97 -4.33
N GLY A 129 5.71 -31.59 -4.91
CA GLY A 129 5.66 -33.05 -5.05
C GLY A 129 5.71 -33.79 -3.72
N GLY A 130 5.19 -33.16 -2.64
CA GLY A 130 5.26 -33.69 -1.27
C GLY A 130 6.59 -33.49 -0.55
N GLN A 131 7.63 -32.97 -1.22
CA GLN A 131 8.91 -32.64 -0.59
C GLN A 131 8.85 -31.23 0.01
N GLN A 132 9.18 -31.12 1.30
CA GLN A 132 9.33 -29.83 1.96
C GLN A 132 10.52 -29.06 1.40
N ILE A 133 10.31 -27.80 1.03
CA ILE A 133 11.35 -26.87 0.61
C ILE A 133 11.69 -25.99 1.81
N SER A 134 12.98 -25.93 2.16
CA SER A 134 13.48 -24.99 3.18
C SER A 134 13.73 -23.63 2.54
N LEU A 135 13.24 -22.58 3.19
CA LEU A 135 13.38 -21.20 2.71
C LEU A 135 14.22 -20.42 3.71
N ASP A 136 15.52 -20.32 3.43
CA ASP A 136 16.46 -19.58 4.28
C ASP A 136 16.61 -18.16 3.76
N GLY A 137 15.80 -17.24 4.31
CA GLY A 137 15.82 -15.82 3.93
C GLY A 137 15.28 -15.56 2.52
N ILE A 138 14.09 -14.97 2.43
CA ILE A 138 13.45 -14.68 1.13
C ILE A 138 13.78 -13.24 0.73
N GLY A 139 14.83 -13.06 -0.07
CA GLY A 139 15.16 -11.76 -0.67
C GLY A 139 14.16 -11.35 -1.77
N PRO A 140 14.19 -10.08 -2.22
CA PRO A 140 13.38 -9.64 -3.35
C PRO A 140 13.67 -10.46 -4.62
N ASN A 141 12.62 -10.83 -5.34
CA ASN A 141 12.66 -11.57 -6.62
C ASN A 141 13.44 -12.90 -6.54
N THR A 142 13.29 -13.64 -5.44
CA THR A 142 13.96 -14.94 -5.25
C THR A 142 13.33 -15.99 -6.16
N GLU A 143 14.06 -16.49 -7.14
CA GLU A 143 13.60 -17.56 -8.02
C GLU A 143 13.90 -18.95 -7.47
N LEU A 144 12.91 -19.83 -7.53
CA LEU A 144 13.01 -21.26 -7.21
C LEU A 144 12.57 -22.07 -8.43
N ILE A 145 13.48 -22.93 -8.89
CA ILE A 145 13.21 -23.88 -9.99
C ILE A 145 13.63 -25.27 -9.53
N PRO A 146 12.80 -25.96 -8.74
CA PRO A 146 13.03 -27.35 -8.36
C PRO A 146 13.21 -28.23 -9.59
N GLU A 147 14.03 -29.28 -9.49
CA GLU A 147 14.21 -30.25 -10.57
C GLU A 147 12.88 -30.79 -11.16
N PRO A 148 11.86 -31.13 -10.34
CA PRO A 148 10.57 -31.59 -10.86
C PRO A 148 9.79 -30.56 -11.69
N LEU A 149 10.17 -29.28 -11.63
CA LEU A 149 9.51 -28.17 -12.33
C LEU A 149 10.33 -27.62 -13.50
N GLN A 150 11.54 -28.13 -13.75
CA GLN A 150 12.41 -27.60 -14.80
C GLN A 150 11.75 -27.66 -16.19
N GLY A 151 11.68 -26.50 -16.85
CA GLY A 151 11.06 -26.34 -18.16
C GLY A 151 9.52 -26.39 -18.16
N LEU A 152 8.90 -26.50 -16.98
CA LEU A 152 7.45 -26.58 -16.82
C LEU A 152 6.91 -25.41 -16.00
N ALA A 153 7.62 -25.03 -14.94
CA ALA A 153 7.22 -23.93 -14.07
C ALA A 153 8.42 -23.23 -13.43
N ARG A 154 8.22 -21.95 -13.12
CA ARG A 154 9.12 -21.11 -12.34
C ARG A 154 8.34 -20.52 -11.18
N ILE A 155 8.87 -20.67 -9.97
CA ILE A 155 8.31 -20.02 -8.78
C ILE A 155 9.19 -18.82 -8.46
N THR A 156 8.60 -17.64 -8.36
CA THR A 156 9.27 -16.44 -7.85
C THR A 156 8.64 -16.08 -6.51
N LEU A 157 9.43 -16.18 -5.45
CA LEU A 157 9.06 -15.72 -4.12
C LEU A 157 9.43 -14.24 -3.97
N ASN A 158 8.61 -13.50 -3.22
CA ASN A 158 8.83 -12.07 -2.98
C ASN A 158 9.05 -11.30 -4.28
N LYS A 159 8.19 -11.52 -5.28
CA LYS A 159 8.27 -10.79 -6.54
C LYS A 159 7.90 -9.33 -6.28
N GLN A 160 8.85 -8.43 -6.49
CA GLN A 160 8.68 -7.00 -6.29
C GLN A 160 8.77 -6.28 -7.63
N THR A 161 7.83 -5.38 -7.89
CA THR A 161 7.74 -4.63 -9.15
C THR A 161 7.44 -3.17 -8.84
N ASP A 162 8.39 -2.30 -9.23
CA ASP A 162 8.16 -0.86 -9.32
C ASP A 162 7.26 -0.60 -10.53
N ASN A 163 6.12 0.03 -10.29
CA ASN A 163 5.11 0.27 -11.32
C ASN A 163 5.39 1.53 -12.14
N GLY A 164 6.39 2.34 -11.76
CA GLY A 164 6.78 3.58 -12.45
C GLY A 164 5.85 4.76 -12.19
N ASP A 165 4.79 4.56 -11.40
CA ASP A 165 3.83 5.59 -10.96
C ASP A 165 4.09 6.04 -9.51
N GLY A 166 5.14 5.53 -8.87
CA GLY A 166 5.43 5.77 -7.45
C GLY A 166 4.79 4.74 -6.51
N SER A 167 4.26 3.64 -7.02
CA SER A 167 3.82 2.48 -6.22
C SER A 167 4.71 1.26 -6.39
N LEU A 168 4.83 0.46 -5.31
CA LEU A 168 5.49 -0.84 -5.31
C LEU A 168 4.45 -1.94 -5.22
N THR A 169 4.53 -2.94 -6.09
CA THR A 169 3.73 -4.16 -6.01
C THR A 169 4.59 -5.34 -5.55
N VAL A 170 4.12 -6.06 -4.54
CA VAL A 170 4.78 -7.19 -3.90
C VAL A 170 3.88 -8.41 -3.98
N SER A 171 4.33 -9.49 -4.61
CA SER A 171 3.64 -10.78 -4.61
C SER A 171 4.46 -11.80 -3.84
N ALA A 172 3.86 -12.45 -2.85
CA ALA A 172 4.57 -13.39 -2.01
C ALA A 172 4.97 -14.66 -2.75
N LEU A 173 4.09 -15.18 -3.61
CA LEU A 173 4.39 -16.28 -4.51
C LEU A 173 3.80 -15.99 -5.88
N SER A 174 4.65 -15.93 -6.90
CA SER A 174 4.27 -15.86 -8.30
C SER A 174 4.70 -17.15 -8.97
N LEU A 175 3.77 -17.85 -9.58
CA LEU A 175 4.01 -19.06 -10.35
C LEU A 175 3.84 -18.75 -11.82
N ASP A 176 4.88 -18.96 -12.59
CA ASP A 176 4.90 -18.86 -14.03
C ASP A 176 4.97 -20.28 -14.63
N LEU A 177 3.95 -20.66 -15.40
CA LEU A 177 3.81 -21.95 -16.03
C LEU A 177 4.04 -21.84 -17.53
N LEU A 178 4.86 -22.76 -18.06
CA LEU A 178 5.12 -22.89 -19.49
C LEU A 178 5.56 -21.56 -20.13
N ASP A 179 6.58 -20.92 -19.54
CA ASP A 179 7.22 -19.70 -20.02
C ASP A 179 6.24 -18.53 -20.30
N GLY A 180 5.39 -18.21 -19.33
CA GLY A 180 4.44 -17.08 -19.36
C GLY A 180 3.07 -17.43 -19.89
N THR A 181 2.83 -18.67 -20.31
CA THR A 181 1.53 -19.11 -20.84
C THR A 181 0.42 -18.99 -19.78
N GLN A 182 0.76 -19.24 -18.52
CA GLN A 182 -0.12 -19.05 -17.39
C GLN A 182 0.67 -18.52 -16.20
N THR A 183 0.23 -17.40 -15.64
CA THR A 183 0.74 -16.85 -14.38
C THR A 183 -0.32 -16.99 -13.29
N VAL A 184 0.10 -17.33 -12.08
CA VAL A 184 -0.74 -17.32 -10.87
C VAL A 184 0.01 -16.52 -9.82
N ASN A 185 -0.64 -15.50 -9.25
CA ASN A 185 -0.09 -14.71 -8.15
C ASN A 185 -0.89 -14.96 -6.89
N LEU A 186 -0.18 -15.23 -5.80
CA LEU A 186 -0.74 -15.45 -4.48
C LEU A 186 -0.24 -14.38 -3.53
N SER A 187 -1.19 -13.81 -2.79
CA SER A 187 -0.98 -12.75 -1.80
C SER A 187 -0.16 -11.61 -2.38
N THR A 188 -0.83 -10.70 -3.08
CA THR A 188 -0.24 -9.51 -3.66
C THR A 188 -0.70 -8.26 -2.93
N ALA A 189 0.24 -7.40 -2.59
CA ALA A 189 0.03 -6.11 -1.93
C ALA A 189 0.74 -5.02 -2.74
N THR A 190 0.05 -3.90 -2.95
CA THR A 190 0.57 -2.72 -3.64
C THR A 190 0.45 -1.54 -2.70
N CYS A 191 1.55 -0.85 -2.44
CA CYS A 191 1.59 0.34 -1.60
C CYS A 191 2.27 1.51 -2.31
N THR A 192 1.88 2.70 -1.91
CA THR A 192 2.43 4.00 -2.27
C THR A 192 3.26 4.56 -1.11
N ALA A 193 4.00 5.64 -1.37
CA ALA A 193 4.67 6.37 -0.30
C ALA A 193 3.61 6.98 0.63
N LYS A 194 3.83 6.87 1.95
CA LYS A 194 2.93 7.51 2.91
C LYS A 194 3.08 9.03 2.80
N PRO A 195 1.99 9.81 2.79
CA PRO A 195 2.12 11.26 2.84
C PRO A 195 2.81 11.66 4.15
N GLU A 196 3.80 12.53 4.03
CA GLU A 196 4.45 13.11 5.20
C GLU A 196 3.39 13.88 6.00
N ALA A 197 3.29 13.58 7.29
CA ALA A 197 2.47 14.38 8.17
C ALA A 197 3.00 15.82 8.14
N PRO A 198 2.13 16.85 8.05
CA PRO A 198 2.59 18.22 8.08
C PRO A 198 3.42 18.41 9.35
N GLU A 199 4.63 18.94 9.20
CA GLU A 199 5.46 19.28 10.34
C GLU A 199 4.63 20.16 11.28
N PRO A 200 4.63 19.89 12.60
CA PRO A 200 3.99 20.78 13.55
C PRO A 200 4.52 22.18 13.30
N THR A 201 3.65 23.10 12.86
CA THR A 201 4.01 24.49 12.78
C THR A 201 4.45 24.89 14.17
N GLU A 202 5.73 25.25 14.32
CA GLU A 202 6.24 25.80 15.57
C GLU A 202 5.26 26.91 15.98
N PRO A 203 4.79 26.91 17.24
CA PRO A 203 3.96 28.00 17.74
C PRO A 203 4.65 29.31 17.39
N ALA A 204 3.96 30.19 16.68
CA ALA A 204 4.51 31.50 16.35
C ALA A 204 5.07 32.10 17.64
N GLU A 205 6.36 32.48 17.62
CA GLU A 205 6.97 33.14 18.75
C GLU A 205 6.06 34.29 19.18
N PRO A 206 5.80 34.44 20.49
CA PRO A 206 5.03 35.57 20.99
C PRO A 206 5.63 36.84 20.38
N GLN A 207 4.85 37.55 19.56
CA GLN A 207 5.28 38.84 19.07
C GLN A 207 5.64 39.68 20.29
N GLU A 208 6.87 40.20 20.32
CA GLU A 208 7.25 41.17 21.34
C GLU A 208 6.17 42.24 21.35
N PRO A 209 5.62 42.58 22.53
CA PRO A 209 4.65 43.66 22.64
C PRO A 209 5.23 44.89 21.95
N ASN A 210 4.55 45.37 20.91
CA ASN A 210 4.90 46.65 20.30
C ASN A 210 5.06 47.66 21.44
N GLU A 211 6.23 48.31 21.48
CA GLU A 211 6.53 49.37 22.43
C GLU A 211 5.32 50.31 22.49
N PRO A 212 4.78 50.59 23.70
CA PRO A 212 3.69 51.53 23.84
C PRO A 212 4.06 52.87 23.22
N ALA A 213 3.28 53.29 22.23
CA ALA A 213 3.30 54.68 21.79
C ALA A 213 3.10 55.56 23.02
N ALA A 214 3.94 56.61 23.12
CA ALA A 214 3.95 57.56 24.23
C ALA A 214 2.53 57.98 24.62
N PRO A 215 2.21 58.01 25.93
CA PRO A 215 0.86 58.30 26.39
C PRO A 215 0.43 59.71 25.96
N PRO A 216 -0.80 59.89 25.44
CA PRO A 216 -1.42 61.21 25.44
C PRO A 216 -1.62 61.68 26.88
N ALA A 217 -1.50 62.99 27.06
CA ALA A 217 -1.58 63.66 28.35
C ALA A 217 -2.92 63.36 29.07
N GLU A 218 -2.76 63.24 30.39
CA GLU A 218 -3.73 63.22 31.49
C GLU A 218 -5.18 63.61 31.13
N ASP A 219 -6.10 62.67 31.36
CA ASP A 219 -7.53 62.93 31.52
C ASP A 219 -7.98 62.27 32.83
N ASP A 220 -8.29 63.11 33.81
CA ASP A 220 -8.85 62.77 35.11
C ASP A 220 -10.29 62.27 34.92
N GLY A 221 -10.49 60.96 35.03
CA GLY A 221 -11.79 60.33 35.01
C GLY A 221 -11.85 59.15 35.97
N ASP A 222 -12.35 59.43 37.18
CA ASP A 222 -13.02 58.47 38.05
C ASP A 222 -13.94 57.55 37.21
N ASP A 223 -13.84 56.23 37.41
CA ASP A 223 -15.02 55.35 37.50
C ASP A 223 -14.64 53.92 37.90
N GLU A 224 -15.50 53.36 38.76
CA GLU A 224 -15.38 52.16 39.56
C GLU A 224 -15.06 50.86 38.79
N VAL A 225 -14.04 50.14 39.25
CA VAL A 225 -13.81 48.73 38.87
C VAL A 225 -14.77 47.86 39.68
N GLY A 226 -15.87 47.45 39.05
CA GLY A 226 -16.70 46.36 39.54
C GLY A 226 -15.97 45.03 39.42
N ASP A 227 -15.77 44.36 40.56
CA ASP A 227 -15.26 43.00 40.68
C ASP A 227 -16.00 42.03 39.73
N LEU A 228 -15.28 41.47 38.77
CA LEU A 228 -15.71 40.30 38.03
C LEU A 228 -15.43 39.05 38.87
N PRO A 229 -16.45 38.29 39.31
CA PRO A 229 -16.23 37.12 40.14
C PRO A 229 -15.60 35.98 39.31
N GLY A 230 -14.44 35.47 39.75
CA GLY A 230 -13.98 34.13 39.37
C GLY A 230 -12.54 33.96 38.86
N ALA A 231 -11.70 35.00 38.86
CA ALA A 231 -10.33 34.89 38.31
C ALA A 231 -9.24 34.57 39.35
N THR A 232 -9.54 34.60 40.65
CA THR A 232 -8.56 34.39 41.72
C THR A 232 -8.95 33.19 42.61
N PRO A 233 -7.98 32.33 42.98
CA PRO A 233 -8.19 31.30 44.01
C PRO A 233 -8.69 31.91 45.32
N ASP A 234 -9.50 31.17 46.08
CA ASP A 234 -9.93 31.62 47.41
C ASP A 234 -8.74 31.67 48.39
N GLU A 235 -8.96 32.28 49.56
CA GLU A 235 -7.92 32.44 50.60
C GLU A 235 -7.35 31.10 51.11
N ASP A 236 -8.01 29.98 50.82
CA ASP A 236 -7.57 28.61 51.13
C ASP A 236 -6.83 27.94 49.95
N GLY A 237 -6.58 28.67 48.86
CA GLY A 237 -5.84 28.21 47.68
C GLY A 237 -6.63 27.23 46.80
N LYS A 238 -7.95 27.14 46.95
CA LYS A 238 -8.78 26.31 46.08
C LYS A 238 -9.06 27.02 44.77
N ALA A 239 -8.97 26.26 43.69
CA ALA A 239 -9.30 26.74 42.36
C ALA A 239 -10.77 27.17 42.30
N PRO A 240 -11.10 28.24 41.55
CA PRO A 240 -12.48 28.68 41.35
C PRO A 240 -13.35 27.55 40.81
N VAL A 241 -14.56 27.40 41.37
CA VAL A 241 -15.54 26.43 40.86
C VAL A 241 -16.00 26.87 39.48
N PRO A 242 -15.88 26.04 38.42
CA PRO A 242 -16.35 26.40 37.09
C PRO A 242 -17.85 26.69 37.13
N VAL A 243 -18.24 27.85 36.59
CA VAL A 243 -19.66 28.19 36.43
C VAL A 243 -20.13 27.58 35.10
N PRO A 244 -21.17 26.73 35.09
CA PRO A 244 -21.70 26.18 33.84
C PRO A 244 -22.15 27.30 32.90
N GLN A 245 -21.61 27.28 31.68
CA GLN A 245 -22.04 28.18 30.61
C GLN A 245 -23.46 27.78 30.16
N PRO A 246 -24.43 28.72 30.10
CA PRO A 246 -25.77 28.43 29.63
C PRO A 246 -25.74 27.90 28.19
N GLY A 247 -26.25 26.68 27.97
CA GLY A 247 -26.37 26.09 26.62
C GLY A 247 -25.67 24.74 26.43
N HIS A 248 -24.87 24.28 27.39
CA HIS A 248 -24.41 22.89 27.41
C HIS A 248 -25.45 22.02 28.12
N LEU A 249 -26.01 21.06 27.39
CA LEU A 249 -26.95 20.06 27.94
C LEU A 249 -26.24 19.18 28.97
N ASP A 250 -26.91 18.93 30.10
CA ASP A 250 -26.44 18.00 31.14
C ASP A 250 -26.28 16.59 30.56
N VAL A 251 -25.05 16.09 30.56
CA VAL A 251 -24.75 14.69 30.22
C VAL A 251 -25.16 13.84 31.42
N THR A 252 -26.37 13.31 31.38
CA THR A 252 -26.82 12.29 32.34
C THR A 252 -26.17 10.96 31.98
N GLY A 253 -25.37 10.44 32.92
CA GLY A 253 -24.85 9.07 32.90
C GLY A 253 -25.87 8.06 33.42
#